data_AF-A0A2P6FF43-F1
#
_entry.id   AF-A0A2P6FF43-F1
#
_cell.length_a   1.000
_cell.length_b   1.000
_cell.length_c   1.000
_cell.angle_alpha   90.00
_cell.angle_beta   90.00
_cell.angle_gamma   90.00
#
_symmetry.space_group_name_H-M   'P 1'
#
loop_
_entity.id
_entity.type
_entity.pdbx_description
1 polymer ?
#
loop_
_entity_poly.entity_id
_entity_poly.type
_entity_poly.pdbx_seq_one_letter_code
_entity_poly.pdbx_strand_id
1 'polypeptide(L)'
;MIWDFTKDSKPLDDIFKTTVKTYITSQKKFQDINITYNDTALIEKEQNGVLTLENKGYDGLTERTKPVNVLLQKWIGDKMNNGVGWDDIDSVQPNDFVDFYKKNVGPIFNVDETLGLNLGAFKISLNYFNIYGLRLSGNITNKDNEDATITVNLSQGAINKKLASWGKIIIQFIKYARGGTFSGKIVELRVPNKIFKKVLEQNRKDGLKSVIAFLVKDFKVSEEANDLEDLDLFNIKLHSALGNPKGEQNWNNDLTWTAEVWTKWAVMFTFGESFDNGLYYSFASKQVVGDYRNDVDLYISPRWNGKGFLDKFYVE
;
A
#
# COMPACT_ATOMS: atom_id res chain seq x y z
N MET A 1 1.07 8.20 -6.57
CA MET A 1 -0.37 8.19 -6.89
C MET A 1 -1.13 8.32 -5.58
N ILE A 2 -1.99 9.33 -5.51
CA ILE A 2 -2.88 9.57 -4.36
C ILE A 2 -4.24 8.93 -4.66
N TRP A 3 -4.70 8.13 -3.72
CA TRP A 3 -6.03 7.52 -3.73
C TRP A 3 -7.02 8.27 -2.85
N ASP A 4 -6.53 8.96 -1.82
CA ASP A 4 -7.32 9.67 -0.82
C ASP A 4 -6.88 11.14 -0.75
N PHE A 5 -7.72 12.05 -1.23
CA PHE A 5 -7.45 13.48 -1.17
C PHE A 5 -7.92 14.15 0.11
N THR A 6 -8.51 13.43 1.07
CA THR A 6 -9.15 14.04 2.26
C THR A 6 -8.17 14.90 3.07
N LYS A 7 -6.92 14.46 3.23
CA LYS A 7 -5.90 15.15 4.03
C LYS A 7 -4.95 16.02 3.21
N ASP A 8 -4.58 15.59 2.01
CA ASP A 8 -3.58 16.26 1.19
C ASP A 8 -3.98 16.24 -0.29
N SER A 9 -4.26 17.42 -0.83
CA SER A 9 -4.55 17.63 -2.25
C SER A 9 -3.43 18.38 -2.98
N LYS A 10 -2.28 18.60 -2.33
CA LYS A 10 -1.19 19.39 -2.93
C LYS A 10 -0.66 18.78 -4.23
N PRO A 11 -0.43 17.46 -4.35
CA PRO A 11 0.04 16.92 -5.62
C PRO A 11 -0.98 17.07 -6.76
N LEU A 12 -2.28 17.05 -6.44
CA LEU A 12 -3.32 17.36 -7.42
C LEU A 12 -3.28 18.83 -7.83
N ASP A 13 -3.20 19.75 -6.86
CA ASP A 13 -3.08 21.18 -7.08
C ASP A 13 -1.85 21.53 -7.94
N ASP A 14 -0.69 20.92 -7.68
CA ASP A 14 0.54 21.12 -8.44
C ASP A 14 0.40 20.67 -9.91
N ILE A 15 -0.29 19.54 -10.16
CA ILE A 15 -0.61 19.08 -11.51
C ILE A 15 -1.54 20.07 -12.22
N PHE A 16 -2.59 20.55 -11.55
CA PHE A 16 -3.53 21.52 -12.11
C PHE A 16 -2.84 22.85 -12.42
N LYS A 17 -2.03 23.36 -11.49
CA LYS A 17 -1.23 24.58 -11.66
C LYS A 17 -0.32 24.49 -12.88
N THR A 18 0.37 23.36 -13.03
CA THR A 18 1.27 23.11 -14.16
C THR A 18 0.50 23.04 -15.48
N THR A 19 -0.61 22.33 -15.50
CA THR A 19 -1.47 22.17 -16.68
C THR A 19 -2.04 23.52 -17.13
N VAL A 20 -2.57 24.31 -16.19
CA VAL A 20 -3.13 25.63 -16.47
C VAL A 20 -2.07 26.62 -16.94
N LYS A 21 -0.89 26.65 -16.30
CA LYS A 21 0.25 27.46 -16.74
C LYS A 21 0.64 27.15 -18.19
N THR A 22 0.77 25.86 -18.49
CA THR A 22 1.14 25.36 -19.82
C THR A 22 0.07 25.75 -20.84
N TYR A 23 -1.21 25.56 -20.50
CA TYR A 23 -2.31 25.96 -21.35
C TYR A 23 -2.27 27.46 -21.63
N ILE A 24 -2.24 28.33 -20.62
CA ILE A 24 -2.24 29.78 -20.79
C ILE A 24 -1.08 30.24 -21.68
N THR A 25 0.13 29.74 -21.41
CA THR A 25 1.34 30.10 -22.18
C THR A 25 1.24 29.66 -23.65
N SER A 26 0.52 28.57 -23.94
CA SER A 26 0.32 28.09 -25.32
C SER A 26 -0.67 28.92 -26.15
N GLN A 27 -1.50 29.76 -25.51
CA GLN A 27 -2.59 30.47 -26.19
C GLN A 27 -2.15 31.87 -26.64
N LYS A 28 -2.12 32.10 -27.96
CA LYS A 28 -1.80 33.41 -28.56
C LYS A 28 -2.66 34.57 -28.02
N LYS A 29 -3.93 34.31 -27.70
CA LYS A 29 -4.85 35.31 -27.13
C LYS A 29 -4.42 35.87 -25.77
N PHE A 30 -3.50 35.21 -25.07
CA PHE A 30 -2.99 35.65 -23.77
C PHE A 30 -1.56 36.20 -23.84
N GLN A 31 -0.94 36.23 -25.03
CA GLN A 31 0.47 36.60 -25.20
C GLN A 31 0.79 38.04 -24.75
N ASP A 32 -0.17 38.95 -24.91
CA ASP A 32 -0.03 40.37 -24.58
C ASP A 32 -0.58 40.70 -23.18
N ILE A 33 -1.04 39.69 -22.43
CA ILE A 33 -1.56 39.85 -21.07
C ILE A 33 -0.47 39.48 -20.07
N ASN A 34 -0.10 40.41 -19.19
CA ASN A 34 0.82 40.11 -18.10
C ASN A 34 0.12 39.26 -17.03
N ILE A 35 0.29 37.95 -17.09
CA ILE A 35 -0.26 36.98 -16.14
C ILE A 35 0.88 36.43 -15.26
N THR A 36 0.74 36.61 -13.95
CA THR A 36 1.61 36.01 -12.94
C THR A 36 0.79 35.16 -11.97
N TYR A 37 1.46 34.39 -11.12
CA TYR A 37 0.82 33.39 -10.26
C TYR A 37 1.18 33.63 -8.80
N ASN A 38 0.17 33.66 -7.93
CA ASN A 38 0.35 33.85 -6.50
C ASN A 38 0.71 32.52 -5.81
N ASP A 39 1.36 32.61 -4.64
CA ASP A 39 1.64 31.46 -3.78
C ASP A 39 0.40 31.06 -2.97
N THR A 40 -0.63 30.61 -3.69
CA THR A 40 -1.89 30.09 -3.12
C THR A 40 -2.30 28.83 -3.85
N ALA A 41 -3.23 28.05 -3.30
CA ALA A 41 -3.83 26.93 -4.03
C ALA A 41 -4.62 27.46 -5.25
N LEU A 42 -4.58 26.71 -6.35
CA LEU A 42 -5.45 26.92 -7.50
C LEU A 42 -6.79 26.20 -7.29
N ILE A 43 -6.75 25.01 -6.68
CA ILE A 43 -7.95 24.25 -6.34
C ILE A 43 -8.23 24.30 -4.83
N GLU A 44 -9.50 24.50 -4.48
CA GLU A 44 -9.99 24.48 -3.11
C GLU A 44 -10.94 23.30 -2.94
N LYS A 45 -10.73 22.46 -1.92
CA LYS A 45 -11.57 21.29 -1.70
C LYS A 45 -12.95 21.74 -1.21
N GLU A 46 -13.98 21.35 -1.96
CA GLU A 46 -15.37 21.60 -1.61
C GLU A 46 -15.97 20.40 -0.86
N GLN A 47 -15.73 19.19 -1.37
CA GLN A 47 -16.27 17.97 -0.78
C GLN A 47 -15.19 16.90 -0.71
N ASN A 48 -15.18 16.17 0.40
CA ASN A 48 -14.38 14.95 0.54
C ASN A 48 -14.91 13.88 -0.41
N GLY A 49 -13.99 13.06 -0.94
CA GLY A 49 -14.36 11.84 -1.64
C GLY A 49 -14.97 10.80 -0.72
N VAL A 50 -15.42 9.69 -1.31
CA VAL A 50 -15.96 8.57 -0.55
C VAL A 50 -14.87 7.70 0.09
N LEU A 51 -13.63 7.84 -0.37
CA LEU A 51 -12.50 7.09 0.16
C LEU A 51 -12.00 7.73 1.47
N THR A 52 -11.88 6.91 2.51
CA THR A 52 -11.42 7.30 3.85
C THR A 52 -10.45 6.26 4.41
N LEU A 53 -9.80 6.55 5.54
CA LEU A 53 -9.01 5.55 6.27
C LEU A 53 -9.83 4.30 6.63
N GLU A 54 -11.13 4.42 6.86
CA GLU A 54 -11.92 3.26 7.31
C GLU A 54 -12.28 2.30 6.18
N ASN A 55 -12.24 2.73 4.92
CA ASN A 55 -12.74 1.94 3.78
C ASN A 55 -11.74 1.73 2.64
N LYS A 56 -10.55 2.34 2.69
CA LYS A 56 -9.53 2.20 1.64
C LYS A 56 -8.64 0.99 1.79
N GLY A 57 -8.67 0.33 2.95
CA GLY A 57 -7.78 -0.77 3.27
C GLY A 57 -8.13 -1.43 4.59
N TYR A 58 -7.39 -2.48 4.93
CA TYR A 58 -7.55 -3.20 6.18
C TYR A 58 -6.36 -2.98 7.11
N ASP A 59 -6.63 -2.39 8.27
CA ASP A 59 -5.69 -2.24 9.37
C ASP A 59 -5.90 -3.39 10.37
N GLY A 60 -4.86 -4.20 10.57
CA GLY A 60 -4.91 -5.34 11.47
C GLY A 60 -4.99 -4.99 12.96
N LEU A 61 -5.13 -3.72 13.33
CA LEU A 61 -5.17 -3.21 14.71
C LEU A 61 -6.54 -2.67 15.16
N THR A 62 -7.41 -2.32 14.23
CA THR A 62 -8.61 -1.50 14.51
C THR A 62 -9.83 -2.31 14.93
N GLU A 63 -9.86 -3.61 14.65
CA GLU A 63 -11.01 -4.47 14.98
C GLU A 63 -10.69 -5.43 16.11
N ARG A 64 -11.55 -5.53 17.15
CA ARG A 64 -11.38 -6.49 18.26
C ARG A 64 -11.33 -7.96 17.80
N THR A 65 -11.83 -8.24 16.60
CA THR A 65 -11.79 -9.55 15.95
C THR A 65 -11.36 -9.35 14.50
N LYS A 66 -10.28 -10.01 14.04
CA LYS A 66 -9.92 -9.94 12.61
C LYS A 66 -11.03 -10.57 11.77
N PRO A 67 -11.50 -9.94 10.68
CA PRO A 67 -12.42 -10.61 9.79
C PRO A 67 -11.71 -11.83 9.18
N VAL A 68 -12.25 -13.03 9.41
CA VAL A 68 -11.69 -14.27 8.85
C VAL A 68 -11.59 -14.20 7.32
N ASN A 69 -12.42 -13.36 6.69
CA ASN A 69 -12.51 -13.14 5.25
C ASN A 69 -11.43 -12.20 4.68
N VAL A 70 -10.64 -11.49 5.51
CA VAL A 70 -9.57 -10.59 5.05
C VAL A 70 -8.17 -11.14 5.28
N LEU A 71 -8.04 -12.36 5.82
CA LEU A 71 -6.74 -12.99 6.01
C LEU A 71 -6.10 -13.32 4.66
N LEU A 72 -4.75 -13.26 4.57
CA LEU A 72 -4.03 -13.53 3.32
C LEU A 72 -4.33 -14.94 2.78
N GLN A 73 -4.54 -15.91 3.69
CA GLN A 73 -4.98 -17.27 3.35
C GLN A 73 -6.33 -17.34 2.63
N LYS A 74 -7.21 -16.33 2.74
CA LYS A 74 -8.49 -16.33 2.02
C LYS A 74 -8.37 -15.94 0.57
N TRP A 75 -7.31 -15.21 0.23
CA TRP A 75 -6.96 -14.94 -1.15
C TRP A 75 -6.11 -16.08 -1.72
N ILE A 76 -5.06 -16.46 -0.98
CA ILE A 76 -3.99 -17.33 -1.50
C ILE A 76 -4.21 -18.80 -1.11
N GLY A 77 -4.74 -19.05 0.09
CA GLY A 77 -4.67 -20.35 0.78
C GLY A 77 -5.53 -21.46 0.19
N ASP A 78 -6.66 -21.17 -0.46
CA ASP A 78 -7.45 -22.21 -1.16
C ASP A 78 -6.71 -22.76 -2.39
N LYS A 79 -5.73 -22.00 -2.91
CA LYS A 79 -4.86 -22.39 -4.02
C LYS A 79 -3.53 -22.99 -3.57
N MET A 80 -3.28 -23.02 -2.25
CA MET A 80 -2.11 -23.67 -1.66
C MET A 80 -2.54 -25.00 -1.04
N ASN A 81 -1.75 -26.06 -1.27
CA ASN A 81 -2.07 -27.42 -0.85
C ASN A 81 -2.24 -27.55 0.69
N ASN A 82 -3.46 -27.38 1.20
CA ASN A 82 -3.84 -27.49 2.61
C ASN A 82 -2.97 -26.66 3.60
N GLY A 83 -2.52 -25.48 3.17
CA GLY A 83 -1.73 -24.59 4.02
C GLY A 83 -0.26 -25.01 4.22
N VAL A 84 0.25 -25.96 3.42
CA VAL A 84 1.65 -26.40 3.46
C VAL A 84 2.32 -26.12 2.11
N GLY A 85 3.20 -25.12 2.09
CA GLY A 85 4.14 -24.89 0.99
C GLY A 85 3.61 -24.05 -0.17
N TRP A 86 4.55 -23.42 -0.88
CA TRP A 86 4.29 -22.40 -1.91
C TRP A 86 4.62 -22.91 -3.31
N ASP A 87 4.67 -24.22 -3.46
CA ASP A 87 4.98 -24.87 -4.73
C ASP A 87 3.91 -24.54 -5.81
N ASP A 88 2.73 -24.02 -5.39
CA ASP A 88 1.61 -23.66 -6.26
C ASP A 88 1.31 -22.15 -6.36
N ILE A 89 2.19 -21.25 -5.87
CA ILE A 89 1.95 -19.79 -5.97
C ILE A 89 1.81 -19.30 -7.42
N ASP A 90 2.36 -20.06 -8.38
CA ASP A 90 2.24 -19.79 -9.81
C ASP A 90 0.79 -19.85 -10.33
N SER A 91 -0.11 -20.49 -9.59
CA SER A 91 -1.55 -20.55 -9.90
C SER A 91 -2.31 -19.29 -9.48
N VAL A 92 -1.76 -18.46 -8.59
CA VAL A 92 -2.39 -17.24 -8.09
C VAL A 92 -2.26 -16.13 -9.14
N GLN A 93 -3.40 -15.60 -9.57
CA GLN A 93 -3.49 -14.57 -10.58
C GLN A 93 -3.70 -13.19 -9.95
N PRO A 94 -3.19 -12.10 -10.58
CA PRO A 94 -3.45 -10.75 -10.12
C PRO A 94 -4.94 -10.39 -10.00
N ASN A 95 -5.79 -10.93 -10.87
CA ASN A 95 -7.23 -10.67 -10.82
C ASN A 95 -7.90 -11.31 -9.59
N ASP A 96 -7.37 -12.42 -9.06
CA ASP A 96 -7.87 -12.98 -7.80
C ASP A 96 -7.69 -11.99 -6.66
N PHE A 97 -6.60 -11.20 -6.68
CA PHE A 97 -6.36 -10.14 -5.70
C PHE A 97 -7.39 -9.02 -5.85
N VAL A 98 -7.69 -8.63 -7.09
CA VAL A 98 -8.68 -7.57 -7.37
C VAL A 98 -10.02 -7.96 -6.75
N ASP A 99 -10.49 -9.18 -7.03
CA ASP A 99 -11.77 -9.69 -6.52
C ASP A 99 -11.74 -9.83 -5.00
N PHE A 100 -10.66 -10.38 -4.44
CA PHE A 100 -10.48 -10.49 -2.99
C PHE A 100 -10.52 -9.12 -2.31
N TYR A 101 -9.74 -8.16 -2.81
CA TYR A 101 -9.59 -6.84 -2.22
C TYR A 101 -10.91 -6.09 -2.27
N LYS A 102 -11.55 -6.06 -3.44
CA LYS A 102 -12.83 -5.38 -3.61
C LYS A 102 -13.95 -6.07 -2.83
N LYS A 103 -13.93 -7.39 -2.65
CA LYS A 103 -14.99 -8.08 -1.91
C LYS A 103 -14.84 -7.95 -0.39
N ASN A 104 -13.60 -8.06 0.11
CA ASN A 104 -13.37 -8.27 1.54
C ASN A 104 -12.63 -7.10 2.21
N VAL A 105 -11.77 -6.38 1.49
CA VAL A 105 -10.89 -5.35 2.08
C VAL A 105 -11.45 -3.93 1.87
N GLY A 106 -11.71 -3.56 0.62
CA GLY A 106 -12.28 -2.26 0.26
C GLY A 106 -13.52 -2.41 -0.64
N PRO A 107 -14.69 -2.77 -0.08
CA PRO A 107 -15.96 -2.86 -0.83
C PRO A 107 -16.32 -1.60 -1.61
N ILE A 108 -15.86 -0.44 -1.15
CA ILE A 108 -16.06 0.85 -1.83
C ILE A 108 -15.52 0.87 -3.26
N PHE A 109 -14.55 0.00 -3.59
CA PHE A 109 -13.99 -0.11 -4.94
C PHE A 109 -14.89 -0.88 -5.92
N ASN A 110 -15.99 -1.49 -5.46
CA ASN A 110 -17.04 -2.02 -6.33
C ASN A 110 -17.93 -0.89 -6.84
N VAL A 111 -17.38 -0.09 -7.75
CA VAL A 111 -18.07 1.05 -8.35
C VAL A 111 -18.71 0.69 -9.69
N ASP A 112 -19.75 1.45 -10.05
CA ASP A 112 -20.38 1.40 -11.36
C ASP A 112 -19.44 1.92 -12.45
N GLU A 113 -19.45 1.31 -13.64
CA GLU A 113 -18.59 1.66 -14.77
C GLU A 113 -18.76 3.11 -15.24
N THR A 114 -19.96 3.66 -15.11
CA THR A 114 -20.33 5.00 -15.61
C THR A 114 -20.06 6.11 -14.61
N LEU A 115 -20.14 5.82 -13.30
CA LEU A 115 -19.98 6.82 -12.24
C LEU A 115 -18.55 6.85 -11.67
N GLY A 116 -17.92 5.69 -11.51
CA GLY A 116 -16.62 5.57 -10.86
C GLY A 116 -16.64 5.86 -9.35
N LEU A 117 -15.44 5.92 -8.75
CA LEU A 117 -15.21 6.24 -7.35
C LEU A 117 -14.88 7.72 -7.18
N ASN A 118 -15.72 8.48 -6.48
CA ASN A 118 -15.46 9.88 -6.19
C ASN A 118 -14.32 10.04 -5.16
N LEU A 119 -13.22 10.67 -5.56
CA LEU A 119 -12.06 10.97 -4.72
C LEU A 119 -12.11 12.38 -4.10
N GLY A 120 -12.98 13.25 -4.59
CA GLY A 120 -13.20 14.59 -4.07
C GLY A 120 -13.76 15.54 -5.12
N ALA A 121 -14.34 16.63 -4.63
CA ALA A 121 -14.82 17.73 -5.44
C ALA A 121 -14.08 19.02 -5.07
N PHE A 122 -13.70 19.81 -6.09
CA PHE A 122 -12.82 20.96 -5.94
C PHE A 122 -13.31 22.15 -6.75
N LYS A 123 -13.22 23.35 -6.18
CA LYS A 123 -13.46 24.62 -6.87
C LYS A 123 -12.16 25.18 -7.41
N ILE A 124 -12.23 25.96 -8.48
CA ILE A 124 -11.08 26.71 -8.98
C ILE A 124 -11.10 28.13 -8.39
N SER A 125 -10.07 28.43 -7.60
CA SER A 125 -9.85 29.74 -6.98
C SER A 125 -9.14 30.68 -7.95
N LEU A 126 -9.78 31.81 -8.29
CA LEU A 126 -9.17 32.83 -9.13
C LEU A 126 -8.02 33.56 -8.42
N ASN A 127 -7.96 33.45 -7.09
CA ASN A 127 -6.90 34.01 -6.25
C ASN A 127 -5.49 33.59 -6.67
N TYR A 128 -5.35 32.45 -7.36
CA TYR A 128 -4.09 31.98 -7.89
C TYR A 128 -3.54 32.89 -9.01
N PHE A 129 -4.39 33.59 -9.74
CA PHE A 129 -4.00 34.44 -10.86
C PHE A 129 -3.80 35.89 -10.44
N ASN A 130 -2.82 36.52 -11.06
CA ASN A 130 -2.57 37.94 -11.00
C ASN A 130 -2.44 38.48 -12.43
N ILE A 131 -3.23 39.48 -12.78
CA ILE A 131 -3.27 40.08 -14.10
C ILE A 131 -2.86 41.55 -13.99
N TYR A 132 -1.78 41.95 -14.67
CA TYR A 132 -1.21 43.31 -14.60
C TYR A 132 -0.93 43.81 -13.18
N GLY A 133 -0.52 42.93 -12.27
CA GLY A 133 -0.27 43.26 -10.87
C GLY A 133 -1.52 43.21 -9.98
N LEU A 134 -2.71 43.07 -10.57
CA LEU A 134 -3.98 42.96 -9.85
C LEU A 134 -4.33 41.51 -9.58
N ARG A 135 -4.49 41.17 -8.30
CA ARG A 135 -4.96 39.87 -7.86
C ARG A 135 -6.44 39.70 -8.21
N LEU A 136 -6.79 38.60 -8.89
CA LEU A 136 -8.18 38.23 -9.07
C LEU A 136 -8.75 37.66 -7.76
N SER A 137 -10.06 37.78 -7.57
CA SER A 137 -10.76 37.26 -6.40
C SER A 137 -12.02 36.51 -6.78
N GLY A 138 -12.35 35.48 -6.01
CA GLY A 138 -13.53 34.63 -6.20
C GLY A 138 -13.19 33.31 -6.85
N ASN A 139 -14.24 32.60 -7.28
CA ASN A 139 -14.15 31.31 -7.93
C ASN A 139 -14.61 31.41 -9.38
N ILE A 140 -14.19 30.45 -10.22
CA ILE A 140 -14.81 30.27 -11.52
C ILE A 140 -16.25 29.81 -11.30
N THR A 141 -17.20 30.34 -12.06
CA THR A 141 -18.61 29.94 -12.01
C THR A 141 -19.07 29.21 -13.27
N ASN A 142 -20.12 28.41 -13.13
CA ASN A 142 -20.82 27.77 -14.24
C ASN A 142 -21.82 28.75 -14.91
N LYS A 143 -22.56 28.27 -15.91
CA LYS A 143 -23.56 29.07 -16.65
C LYS A 143 -24.73 29.57 -15.79
N ASP A 144 -24.96 28.94 -14.64
CA ASP A 144 -26.03 29.24 -13.69
C ASP A 144 -25.53 30.15 -12.55
N ASN A 145 -24.29 30.67 -12.68
CA ASN A 145 -23.62 31.54 -11.72
C ASN A 145 -23.33 30.89 -10.35
N GLU A 146 -23.21 29.57 -10.33
CA GLU A 146 -22.74 28.80 -9.17
C GLU A 146 -21.26 28.48 -9.33
N ASP A 147 -20.56 28.21 -8.23
CA ASP A 147 -19.15 27.81 -8.27
C ASP A 147 -18.97 26.59 -9.19
N ALA A 148 -18.02 26.68 -10.12
CA ALA A 148 -17.67 25.60 -11.01
C ALA A 148 -16.87 24.54 -10.22
N THR A 149 -17.51 23.40 -10.01
CA THR A 149 -16.94 22.27 -9.27
C THR A 149 -16.36 21.23 -10.23
N ILE A 150 -15.12 20.83 -9.96
CA ILE A 150 -14.43 19.71 -10.60
C ILE A 150 -14.51 18.52 -9.68
N THR A 151 -15.10 17.43 -10.16
CA THR A 151 -15.10 16.15 -9.44
C THR A 151 -14.02 15.25 -10.01
N VAL A 152 -13.20 14.67 -9.13
CA VAL A 152 -12.20 13.67 -9.50
C VAL A 152 -12.75 12.28 -9.22
N ASN A 153 -12.97 11.50 -10.28
CA ASN A 153 -13.45 10.12 -10.18
C ASN A 153 -12.39 9.13 -10.67
N LEU A 154 -12.27 7.98 -10.02
CA LEU A 154 -11.56 6.82 -10.57
C LEU A 154 -12.53 5.88 -11.28
N SER A 155 -12.29 5.59 -12.55
CA SER A 155 -13.08 4.59 -13.27
C SER A 155 -12.80 3.18 -12.77
N GLN A 156 -13.77 2.29 -12.92
CA GLN A 156 -13.63 0.88 -12.58
C GLN A 156 -12.42 0.23 -13.29
N GLY A 157 -12.21 0.55 -14.57
CA GLY A 157 -11.05 0.06 -15.33
C GLY A 157 -9.71 0.49 -14.73
N ALA A 158 -9.60 1.75 -14.30
CA ALA A 158 -8.39 2.26 -13.65
C ALA A 158 -8.14 1.59 -12.29
N ILE A 159 -9.20 1.42 -11.49
CA ILE A 159 -9.15 0.73 -10.19
C ILE A 159 -8.66 -0.71 -10.39
N ASN A 160 -9.30 -1.48 -11.29
CA ASN A 160 -8.95 -2.87 -11.55
C ASN A 160 -7.51 -3.00 -12.06
N LYS A 161 -7.07 -2.13 -12.98
CA LYS A 161 -5.69 -2.15 -13.50
C LYS A 161 -4.66 -1.95 -12.38
N LYS A 162 -4.89 -0.95 -11.51
CA LYS A 162 -3.95 -0.63 -10.43
C LYS A 162 -3.96 -1.69 -9.31
N LEU A 163 -5.12 -2.20 -8.93
CA LEU A 163 -5.21 -3.32 -7.99
C LEU A 163 -4.56 -4.58 -8.56
N ALA A 164 -4.74 -4.89 -9.84
CA ALA A 164 -4.06 -6.02 -10.48
C ALA A 164 -2.53 -5.83 -10.50
N SER A 165 -2.06 -4.63 -10.80
CA SER A 165 -0.62 -4.31 -10.76
C SER A 165 -0.06 -4.51 -9.33
N TRP A 166 -0.78 -4.01 -8.32
CA TRP A 166 -0.40 -4.22 -6.92
C TRP A 166 -0.42 -5.70 -6.50
N GLY A 167 -1.47 -6.44 -6.86
CA GLY A 167 -1.57 -7.88 -6.62
C GLY A 167 -0.44 -8.66 -7.27
N LYS A 168 -0.06 -8.31 -8.51
CA LYS A 168 1.10 -8.88 -9.20
C LYS A 168 2.39 -8.64 -8.42
N ILE A 169 2.61 -7.42 -7.92
CA ILE A 169 3.79 -7.10 -7.09
C ILE A 169 3.79 -7.92 -5.79
N ILE A 170 2.65 -8.05 -5.11
CA ILE A 170 2.54 -8.86 -3.89
C ILE A 170 2.87 -10.33 -4.18
N ILE A 171 2.32 -10.91 -5.26
CA ILE A 171 2.61 -12.28 -5.71
C ILE A 171 4.11 -12.46 -5.97
N GLN A 172 4.76 -11.48 -6.62
CA GLN A 172 6.20 -11.55 -6.89
C GLN A 172 7.06 -11.36 -5.64
N PHE A 173 6.67 -10.49 -4.71
CA PHE A 173 7.34 -10.36 -3.41
C PHE A 173 7.29 -11.68 -2.64
N ILE A 174 6.14 -12.34 -2.69
CA ILE A 174 5.87 -13.66 -2.16
C ILE A 174 6.80 -14.72 -2.82
N LYS A 175 6.89 -14.74 -4.15
CA LYS A 175 7.83 -15.60 -4.89
C LYS A 175 9.29 -15.33 -4.52
N TYR A 176 9.68 -14.05 -4.42
CA TYR A 176 10.99 -13.62 -3.93
C TYR A 176 11.27 -14.17 -2.53
N ALA A 177 10.27 -14.28 -1.66
CA ALA A 177 10.36 -14.88 -0.34
C ALA A 177 10.22 -16.43 -0.34
N ARG A 178 10.29 -17.09 -1.52
CA ARG A 178 10.19 -18.55 -1.80
C ARG A 178 9.71 -19.42 -0.64
N GLY A 179 8.48 -19.17 -0.26
CA GLY A 179 7.65 -20.12 0.41
C GLY A 179 7.83 -20.46 1.87
N GLY A 180 7.34 -19.59 2.76
CA GLY A 180 7.07 -19.97 4.15
C GLY A 180 5.70 -20.62 4.35
N THR A 181 4.87 -20.06 5.21
CA THR A 181 3.58 -20.63 5.62
C THR A 181 2.60 -19.47 5.79
N PHE A 182 1.44 -19.53 5.14
CA PHE A 182 0.35 -18.58 5.34
C PHE A 182 -0.87 -19.31 5.88
N SER A 183 -0.94 -19.39 7.20
CA SER A 183 -2.16 -19.84 7.88
C SER A 183 -2.86 -18.65 8.51
N GLY A 184 -4.07 -18.85 9.01
CA GLY A 184 -4.84 -17.81 9.69
C GLY A 184 -4.17 -17.27 10.95
N LYS A 185 -3.04 -17.86 11.36
CA LYS A 185 -2.26 -17.52 12.55
C LYS A 185 -0.80 -17.19 12.27
N ILE A 186 -0.25 -17.61 11.14
CA ILE A 186 1.18 -17.54 10.87
C ILE A 186 1.39 -17.03 9.46
N VAL A 187 2.25 -16.03 9.35
CA VAL A 187 2.89 -15.61 8.11
C VAL A 187 4.38 -15.86 8.26
N GLU A 188 4.92 -16.78 7.47
CA GLU A 188 6.35 -17.06 7.43
C GLU A 188 6.91 -16.68 6.05
N LEU A 189 8.05 -15.98 6.05
CA LEU A 189 8.81 -15.59 4.86
C LEU A 189 10.16 -16.32 4.87
N ARG A 190 10.50 -17.05 3.81
CA ARG A 190 11.76 -17.80 3.72
C ARG A 190 12.77 -17.14 2.79
N VAL A 191 13.84 -16.60 3.36
CA VAL A 191 14.83 -15.83 2.60
C VAL A 191 16.16 -16.57 2.51
N PRO A 192 16.97 -16.37 1.45
CA PRO A 192 18.29 -16.98 1.36
C PRO A 192 19.14 -16.67 2.61
N ASN A 193 20.00 -17.60 3.03
CA ASN A 193 20.84 -17.44 4.23
C ASN A 193 21.62 -16.11 4.27
N LYS A 194 22.10 -15.62 3.11
CA LYS A 194 22.78 -14.32 2.99
C LYS A 194 21.86 -13.14 3.35
N ILE A 195 20.60 -13.21 2.92
CA ILE A 195 19.57 -12.22 3.24
C ILE A 195 19.16 -12.35 4.71
N PHE A 196 19.01 -13.58 5.21
CA PHE A 196 18.66 -13.82 6.61
C PHE A 196 19.67 -13.21 7.59
N LYS A 197 20.98 -13.34 7.32
CA LYS A 197 22.01 -12.68 8.14
C LYS A 197 21.82 -11.16 8.21
N LYS A 198 21.52 -10.51 7.08
CA LYS A 198 21.22 -9.08 7.03
C LYS A 198 19.92 -8.74 7.77
N VAL A 199 18.90 -9.60 7.70
CA VAL A 199 17.67 -9.46 8.48
C VAL A 199 17.97 -9.45 9.98
N LEU A 200 18.83 -10.36 10.47
CA LEU A 200 19.25 -10.38 11.88
C LEU A 200 19.96 -9.08 12.28
N GLU A 201 20.84 -8.56 11.42
CA GLU A 201 21.52 -7.27 11.64
C GLU A 201 20.53 -6.10 11.71
N GLN A 202 19.56 -6.03 10.78
CA GLN A 202 18.53 -4.98 10.79
C GLN A 202 17.64 -5.07 12.03
N ASN A 203 17.27 -6.28 12.45
CA ASN A 203 16.47 -6.50 13.66
C ASN A 203 17.19 -5.98 14.91
N ARG A 204 18.49 -6.25 15.04
CA ARG A 204 19.30 -5.74 16.16
C ARG A 204 19.36 -4.22 16.17
N LYS A 205 19.46 -3.60 14.99
CA LYS A 205 19.55 -2.14 14.81
C LYS A 205 18.26 -1.42 15.19
N ASP A 206 17.13 -1.76 14.58
CA ASP A 206 15.86 -1.02 14.71
C ASP A 206 14.62 -1.91 14.49
N GLY A 207 14.75 -3.19 14.84
CA GLY A 207 13.64 -4.14 14.92
C GLY A 207 12.90 -4.35 13.59
N LEU A 208 11.60 -4.61 13.70
CA LEU A 208 10.72 -4.96 12.59
C LEU A 208 10.71 -3.92 11.47
N LYS A 209 10.77 -2.63 11.82
CA LYS A 209 10.76 -1.53 10.84
C LYS A 209 11.94 -1.62 9.87
N SER A 210 13.16 -1.77 10.40
CA SER A 210 14.35 -1.87 9.56
C SER A 210 14.45 -3.21 8.82
N VAL A 211 13.93 -4.30 9.41
CA VAL A 211 13.84 -5.59 8.72
C VAL A 211 12.96 -5.49 7.48
N ILE A 212 11.74 -4.97 7.62
CA ILE A 212 10.79 -4.84 6.52
C ILE A 212 11.30 -3.87 5.46
N ALA A 213 11.86 -2.72 5.86
CA ALA A 213 12.45 -1.77 4.93
C ALA A 213 13.60 -2.40 4.11
N PHE A 214 14.42 -3.25 4.74
CA PHE A 214 15.45 -4.00 4.04
C PHE A 214 14.88 -5.03 3.08
N LEU A 215 13.88 -5.83 3.48
CA LEU A 215 13.26 -6.82 2.59
C LEU A 215 12.63 -6.18 1.36
N VAL A 216 11.96 -5.04 1.51
CA VAL A 216 11.40 -4.28 0.38
C VAL A 216 12.51 -3.80 -0.54
N LYS A 217 13.59 -3.24 0.03
CA LYS A 217 14.73 -2.76 -0.76
C LYS A 217 15.42 -3.89 -1.52
N ASP A 218 15.62 -5.03 -0.89
CA ASP A 218 16.27 -6.20 -1.50
C ASP A 218 15.38 -6.82 -2.58
N PHE A 219 14.07 -6.92 -2.35
CA PHE A 219 13.09 -7.33 -3.36
C PHE A 219 13.11 -6.41 -4.59
N LYS A 220 13.07 -5.08 -4.41
CA LYS A 220 13.03 -4.13 -5.55
C LYS A 220 14.26 -4.19 -6.47
N VAL A 221 15.34 -4.87 -6.06
CA VAL A 221 16.54 -5.09 -6.88
C VAL A 221 16.74 -6.56 -7.26
N SER A 222 15.78 -7.43 -6.93
CA SER A 222 15.83 -8.85 -7.26
C SER A 222 15.27 -9.13 -8.66
N GLU A 223 15.57 -10.30 -9.20
CA GLU A 223 15.08 -10.72 -10.52
C GLU A 223 13.54 -10.82 -10.55
N GLU A 224 12.91 -11.20 -9.43
CA GLU A 224 11.46 -11.29 -9.30
C GLU A 224 10.74 -9.93 -9.42
N ALA A 225 11.45 -8.82 -9.20
CA ALA A 225 10.90 -7.48 -9.29
C ALA A 225 11.09 -6.82 -10.67
N ASN A 226 11.80 -7.47 -11.59
CA ASN A 226 12.04 -6.94 -12.93
C ASN A 226 10.72 -6.70 -13.67
N ASP A 227 10.64 -5.57 -14.37
CA ASP A 227 9.53 -5.20 -15.26
C ASP A 227 8.14 -5.14 -14.59
N LEU A 228 8.10 -4.93 -13.26
CA LEU A 228 6.85 -4.71 -12.54
C LEU A 228 6.37 -3.26 -12.69
N GLU A 229 5.25 -3.08 -13.38
CA GLU A 229 4.51 -1.81 -13.41
C GLU A 229 4.18 -1.38 -11.97
N ASP A 230 4.31 -0.09 -11.68
CA ASP A 230 4.00 0.52 -10.36
C ASP A 230 4.83 0.02 -9.17
N LEU A 231 5.99 -0.62 -9.40
CA LEU A 231 6.87 -1.09 -8.32
C LEU A 231 7.35 0.04 -7.39
N ASP A 232 7.48 1.27 -7.90
CA ASP A 232 7.82 2.46 -7.13
C ASP A 232 6.76 2.77 -6.06
N LEU A 233 5.49 2.51 -6.35
CA LEU A 233 4.36 2.71 -5.42
C LEU A 233 4.26 1.63 -4.34
N PHE A 234 4.87 0.47 -4.55
CA PHE A 234 4.84 -0.64 -3.59
C PHE A 234 5.77 -0.41 -2.40
N ASN A 235 5.26 -0.68 -1.20
CA ASN A 235 6.06 -0.75 0.01
C ASN A 235 5.45 -1.72 1.01
N ILE A 236 6.21 -2.13 2.01
CA ILE A 236 5.71 -2.80 3.20
C ILE A 236 6.04 -1.89 4.38
N LYS A 237 5.02 -1.50 5.14
CA LYS A 237 5.18 -0.56 6.25
C LYS A 237 4.68 -1.18 7.54
N LEU A 238 5.36 -0.84 8.62
CA LEU A 238 4.80 -0.98 9.96
C LEU A 238 3.76 0.12 10.17
N HIS A 239 2.65 -0.19 10.84
CA HIS A 239 1.67 0.83 11.21
C HIS A 239 2.34 1.98 11.98
N SER A 240 2.14 3.22 11.53
CA SER A 240 2.92 4.40 11.94
C SER A 240 2.75 4.79 13.41
N ALA A 241 1.62 4.45 14.02
CA ALA A 241 1.34 4.74 15.42
C ALA A 241 2.02 3.78 16.42
N LEU A 242 2.78 2.79 15.95
CA LEU A 242 3.32 1.72 16.79
C LEU A 242 4.85 1.77 16.90
N GLY A 243 5.36 1.26 18.03
CA GLY A 243 6.81 1.12 18.25
C GLY A 243 7.44 0.08 17.32
N ASN A 244 8.77 0.02 17.29
CA ASN A 244 9.53 -0.92 16.46
C ASN A 244 9.93 -2.17 17.27
N PRO A 245 9.08 -3.20 17.39
CA PRO A 245 9.43 -4.37 18.18
C PRO A 245 10.64 -5.09 17.56
N LYS A 246 11.53 -5.57 18.42
CA LYS A 246 12.59 -6.51 18.01
C LYS A 246 12.01 -7.91 18.01
N GLY A 247 12.31 -8.67 16.96
CA GLY A 247 11.96 -10.08 16.89
C GLY A 247 12.93 -10.91 17.72
N GLU A 248 12.46 -12.07 18.14
CA GLU A 248 13.23 -13.04 18.92
C GLU A 248 13.65 -14.20 18.03
N GLN A 249 14.84 -14.73 18.27
CA GLN A 249 15.33 -15.88 17.53
C GLN A 249 14.91 -17.16 18.25
N ASN A 250 14.16 -18.03 17.58
CA ASN A 250 13.69 -19.27 18.18
C ASN A 250 14.72 -20.42 18.00
N TRP A 251 14.41 -21.58 18.58
CA TRP A 251 15.22 -22.81 18.49
C TRP A 251 15.37 -23.36 17.06
N ASN A 252 14.45 -23.03 16.15
CA ASN A 252 14.52 -23.38 14.73
C ASN A 252 15.36 -22.39 13.91
N ASN A 253 16.02 -21.43 14.57
CA ASN A 253 16.80 -20.37 13.94
C ASN A 253 15.94 -19.41 13.08
N ASP A 254 14.64 -19.34 13.36
CA ASP A 254 13.74 -18.35 12.78
C ASP A 254 13.80 -17.07 13.60
N LEU A 255 13.61 -15.93 12.93
CA LEU A 255 13.34 -14.66 13.58
C LEU A 255 11.83 -14.43 13.64
N THR A 256 11.29 -14.24 14.85
CA THR A 256 9.84 -14.27 15.08
C THR A 256 9.35 -12.98 15.73
N TRP A 257 8.17 -12.54 15.33
CA TRP A 257 7.35 -11.56 16.03
C TRP A 257 6.03 -12.22 16.35
N THR A 258 5.87 -12.61 17.61
CA THR A 258 4.76 -13.46 18.06
C THR A 258 3.86 -12.76 19.08
N ALA A 259 2.84 -13.49 19.51
CA ALA A 259 2.10 -13.28 20.75
C ALA A 259 2.97 -12.98 21.99
N GLU A 260 4.27 -13.31 22.02
CA GLU A 260 5.15 -13.05 23.16
C GLU A 260 5.78 -11.64 23.12
N VAL A 261 5.78 -10.96 21.96
CA VAL A 261 6.30 -9.59 21.82
C VAL A 261 5.31 -8.57 22.39
N TRP A 262 5.52 -8.03 23.59
CA TRP A 262 4.54 -7.24 24.36
C TRP A 262 4.01 -5.97 23.68
N THR A 263 4.70 -5.48 22.63
CA THR A 263 4.30 -4.30 21.88
C THR A 263 3.31 -4.66 20.76
N LYS A 264 2.27 -3.86 20.57
CA LYS A 264 1.38 -3.97 19.39
C LYS A 264 2.18 -3.72 18.12
N TRP A 265 1.85 -4.41 17.04
CA TRP A 265 2.47 -4.18 15.72
C TRP A 265 1.55 -4.66 14.60
N ALA A 266 1.66 -4.05 13.41
CA ALA A 266 0.98 -4.53 12.21
C ALA A 266 1.85 -4.24 10.99
N VAL A 267 2.02 -5.25 10.15
CA VAL A 267 2.79 -5.19 8.92
C VAL A 267 1.83 -5.25 7.75
N MET A 268 1.94 -4.26 6.87
CA MET A 268 0.97 -4.05 5.81
C MET A 268 1.67 -3.87 4.48
N PHE A 269 1.14 -4.50 3.44
CA PHE A 269 1.39 -4.06 2.09
C PHE A 269 0.77 -2.67 1.93
N THR A 270 1.49 -1.76 1.27
CA THR A 270 1.00 -0.41 0.95
C THR A 270 1.24 -0.11 -0.51
N PHE A 271 0.33 0.66 -1.10
CA PHE A 271 0.40 1.07 -2.50
C PHE A 271 0.06 2.55 -2.64
N GLY A 272 1.08 3.35 -2.93
CA GLY A 272 1.00 4.80 -2.95
C GLY A 272 2.07 5.46 -2.09
N GLU A 273 2.01 6.79 -1.98
CA GLU A 273 3.07 7.60 -1.36
C GLU A 273 3.16 7.42 0.16
N SER A 274 2.01 7.26 0.83
CA SER A 274 1.93 7.18 2.28
C SER A 274 0.80 6.27 2.73
N PHE A 275 0.76 5.98 4.03
CA PHE A 275 -0.37 5.30 4.66
C PHE A 275 -1.66 6.15 4.55
N ASP A 276 -1.52 7.47 4.69
CA ASP A 276 -2.64 8.41 4.65
C ASP A 276 -3.21 8.64 3.25
N ASN A 277 -2.40 8.51 2.19
CA ASN A 277 -2.83 8.87 0.83
C ASN A 277 -2.87 7.66 -0.13
N GLY A 278 -2.50 6.47 0.35
CA GLY A 278 -2.44 5.23 -0.43
C GLY A 278 -3.42 4.17 0.05
N LEU A 279 -3.33 3.00 -0.59
CA LEU A 279 -4.02 1.79 -0.18
C LEU A 279 -3.16 0.97 0.77
N TYR A 280 -3.79 0.15 1.61
CA TYR A 280 -3.07 -0.74 2.51
C TYR A 280 -3.81 -2.02 2.83
N TYR A 281 -3.03 -3.04 3.13
CA TYR A 281 -3.53 -4.35 3.49
C TYR A 281 -2.62 -5.01 4.51
N SER A 282 -3.08 -5.07 5.77
CA SER A 282 -2.37 -5.75 6.86
C SER A 282 -2.43 -7.26 6.68
N PHE A 283 -1.27 -7.90 6.57
CA PHE A 283 -1.17 -9.36 6.41
C PHE A 283 -0.68 -10.06 7.68
N ALA A 284 0.02 -9.36 8.57
CA ALA A 284 0.43 -9.85 9.88
C ALA A 284 0.24 -8.75 10.92
N SER A 285 -0.29 -9.08 12.10
CA SER A 285 -0.46 -8.09 13.16
C SER A 285 -0.74 -8.72 14.51
N LYS A 286 -0.46 -7.92 15.53
CA LYS A 286 -0.73 -8.16 16.94
C LYS A 286 -1.49 -7.00 17.58
N GLN A 287 -2.61 -7.29 18.24
CA GLN A 287 -3.54 -6.24 18.70
C GLN A 287 -3.45 -5.88 20.18
N VAL A 288 -3.34 -6.83 21.13
CA VAL A 288 -3.32 -6.55 22.59
C VAL A 288 -2.64 -7.70 23.35
N VAL A 289 -2.02 -7.39 24.51
CA VAL A 289 -1.60 -8.40 25.51
C VAL A 289 -2.85 -9.07 26.11
N GLY A 290 -2.99 -10.38 25.93
CA GLY A 290 -4.02 -11.19 26.60
C GLY A 290 -5.18 -11.72 25.74
N ASP A 291 -5.31 -11.32 24.46
CA ASP A 291 -6.23 -11.97 23.52
C ASP A 291 -5.52 -12.35 22.21
N TYR A 292 -4.90 -13.54 22.22
CA TYR A 292 -4.14 -14.10 21.09
C TYR A 292 -5.02 -14.72 20.00
N ARG A 293 -6.36 -14.72 20.19
CA ARG A 293 -7.29 -15.36 19.24
C ARG A 293 -7.33 -14.67 17.90
N ASN A 294 -6.74 -13.48 17.78
CA ASN A 294 -6.74 -12.70 16.56
C ASN A 294 -5.34 -12.33 16.07
N ASP A 295 -4.26 -12.72 16.75
CA ASP A 295 -2.91 -12.43 16.28
C ASP A 295 -2.54 -13.29 15.06
N VAL A 296 -1.79 -12.68 14.15
CA VAL A 296 -1.13 -13.35 13.01
C VAL A 296 0.34 -13.05 13.16
N ASP A 297 1.07 -14.06 13.62
CA ASP A 297 2.50 -13.99 13.89
C ASP A 297 3.28 -13.84 12.59
N LEU A 298 4.42 -13.17 12.66
CA LEU A 298 5.35 -13.03 11.54
C LEU A 298 6.65 -13.79 11.84
N TYR A 299 7.04 -14.64 10.92
CA TYR A 299 8.30 -15.38 10.95
C TYR A 299 9.12 -15.02 9.73
N ILE A 300 10.42 -14.85 9.93
CA ILE A 300 11.39 -14.82 8.83
C ILE A 300 12.39 -15.92 9.11
N SER A 301 12.55 -16.81 8.15
CA SER A 301 13.36 -18.01 8.31
C SER A 301 14.44 -18.09 7.25
N PRO A 302 15.62 -18.63 7.57
CA PRO A 302 16.61 -18.95 6.58
C PRO A 302 16.09 -20.08 5.68
N ARG A 303 16.32 -19.98 4.38
CA ARG A 303 16.07 -21.08 3.46
C ARG A 303 16.94 -22.28 3.82
N TRP A 304 16.29 -23.43 3.91
CA TRP A 304 16.98 -24.71 3.99
C TRP A 304 17.52 -25.05 2.60
N ASN A 305 18.82 -24.84 2.41
CA ASN A 305 19.53 -25.44 1.28
C ASN A 305 19.73 -26.90 1.69
N GLY A 306 19.00 -27.86 1.12
CA GLY A 306 18.98 -29.29 1.51
C GLY A 306 20.33 -30.06 1.49
N LYS A 307 21.47 -29.38 1.57
CA LYS A 307 22.80 -29.93 1.83
C LYS A 307 23.17 -29.65 3.29
N GLY A 308 22.93 -30.59 4.21
CA GLY A 308 23.63 -30.52 5.49
C GLY A 308 23.06 -31.25 6.70
N PHE A 309 21.85 -31.82 6.64
CA PHE A 309 21.29 -32.48 7.85
C PHE A 309 21.43 -33.99 7.86
N LEU A 310 21.54 -34.65 6.70
CA LEU A 310 21.70 -36.10 6.63
C LEU A 310 23.17 -36.57 6.59
N ASP A 311 24.11 -35.71 6.18
CA ASP A 311 25.55 -36.10 6.07
C ASP A 311 26.32 -36.05 7.39
N LYS A 312 25.69 -35.66 8.52
CA LYS A 312 26.36 -35.56 9.83
C LYS A 312 25.88 -36.56 10.88
N PHE A 313 24.93 -37.43 10.56
CA PHE A 313 24.40 -38.41 11.51
C PHE A 313 24.47 -39.87 11.06
N TYR A 314 25.11 -40.17 9.92
CA TYR A 314 25.43 -41.54 9.51
C TYR A 314 26.83 -41.61 8.91
N VAL A 315 27.84 -41.69 9.78
CA VAL A 315 29.07 -42.46 9.53
C VAL A 315 29.35 -43.20 10.84
N GLU A 316 29.57 -44.51 10.69
CA GLU A 316 29.67 -45.58 11.68
C GLU A 316 30.45 -45.27 12.98
#